data_AF-A0AAF0JA16-F1
#
_entry.id   AF-A0AAF0JA16-F1
#
_cell.length_a   1.000
_cell.length_b   1.000
_cell.length_c   1.000
_cell.angle_alpha   90.00
_cell.angle_beta   90.00
_cell.angle_gamma   90.00
#
_symmetry.space_group_name_H-M   'P 1'
#
loop_
_entity.id
_entity.type
_entity.pdbx_description
1 polymer ?
#
loop_
_entity_poly.entity_id
_entity_poly.type
_entity_poly.pdbx_seq_one_letter_code
_entity_poly.pdbx_strand_id
1 'polypeptide(L)'
;MAGRGASSARLAAEFPSIAQLSRDEMREVLGESHDPRIQEDQAAYFDALLHSLPEVRDLYDEHKALLERVEEQAARNAELRPKLEAVRAATRAAYEHARAADAAWPAVEREMNEAYKRFSPMALQTRLQLAAAHAHDESEALANAYVEGLPATDSLDMIDDTTFVRHYRALRTLYHRRALLHEQCTHQRVQWRT
;
A
#
# COMPACT_ATOMS: atom_id res chain seq x y z
N MET A 1 -34.67 -45.45 60.66
CA MET A 1 -35.52 -44.59 59.81
C MET A 1 -35.15 -43.10 59.95
N ALA A 2 -33.88 -42.70 59.81
CA ALA A 2 -33.43 -41.32 60.07
C ALA A 2 -32.96 -40.54 58.82
N GLY A 3 -33.15 -41.09 57.61
CA GLY A 3 -32.62 -40.50 56.37
C GLY A 3 -33.57 -39.63 55.55
N ARG A 4 -34.90 -39.73 55.76
CA ARG A 4 -35.90 -39.08 54.88
C ARG A 4 -36.22 -37.61 55.21
N GLY A 5 -36.04 -37.19 56.47
CA GLY A 5 -36.28 -35.79 56.86
C GLY A 5 -35.18 -34.84 56.39
N ALA A 6 -33.93 -35.30 56.39
CA ALA A 6 -32.76 -34.50 56.00
C ALA A 6 -32.74 -34.20 54.49
N SER A 7 -33.19 -35.12 53.64
CA SER A 7 -33.27 -34.90 52.19
C SER A 7 -34.37 -33.91 51.82
N SER A 8 -35.54 -34.00 52.48
CA SER A 8 -36.65 -33.06 52.26
C SER A 8 -36.32 -31.64 52.71
N ALA A 9 -35.59 -31.48 53.82
CA ALA A 9 -35.16 -30.17 54.31
C ALA A 9 -34.11 -29.52 53.39
N ARG A 10 -33.25 -30.32 52.74
CA ARG A 10 -32.25 -29.84 51.77
C ARG A 10 -32.91 -29.39 50.47
N LEU A 11 -33.83 -30.19 49.94
CA LEU A 11 -34.65 -29.83 48.76
C LEU A 11 -35.48 -28.57 48.99
N ALA A 12 -36.03 -28.38 50.19
CA ALA A 12 -36.76 -27.18 50.54
C ALA A 12 -35.88 -25.92 50.70
N ALA A 13 -34.59 -26.10 50.99
CA ALA A 13 -33.63 -25.01 51.06
C ALA A 13 -33.11 -24.60 49.68
N GLU A 14 -32.90 -25.57 48.77
CA GLU A 14 -32.39 -25.33 47.41
C GLU A 14 -33.51 -24.94 46.42
N PHE A 15 -34.72 -25.48 46.59
CA PHE A 15 -35.86 -25.25 45.69
C PHE A 15 -37.14 -24.92 46.49
N PRO A 16 -37.21 -23.73 47.10
CA PRO A 16 -38.27 -23.37 48.03
C PRO A 16 -39.66 -23.28 47.37
N SER A 17 -39.71 -22.95 46.09
CA SER A 17 -40.93 -22.91 45.26
C SER A 17 -41.48 -24.30 44.94
N ILE A 18 -40.60 -25.28 44.69
CA ILE A 18 -40.99 -26.67 44.40
C ILE A 18 -41.41 -27.38 45.69
N ALA A 19 -40.76 -27.06 46.82
CA ALA A 19 -41.08 -27.64 48.12
C ALA A 19 -42.44 -27.21 48.70
N GLN A 20 -43.06 -26.17 48.14
CA GLN A 20 -44.41 -25.73 48.51
C GLN A 20 -45.52 -26.53 47.81
N LEU A 21 -45.21 -27.27 46.73
CA LEU A 21 -46.21 -28.12 46.10
C LEU A 21 -46.63 -29.27 47.01
N SER A 22 -47.92 -29.58 46.98
CA SER A 22 -48.46 -30.77 47.60
C SER A 22 -47.98 -32.04 46.89
N ARG A 23 -48.00 -33.15 47.62
CA ARG A 23 -47.59 -34.45 47.10
C ARG A 23 -48.49 -34.95 45.96
N ASP A 24 -49.74 -34.53 45.95
CA ASP A 24 -50.71 -34.91 44.94
C ASP A 24 -50.51 -34.09 43.66
N GLU A 25 -50.21 -32.79 43.77
CA GLU A 25 -49.82 -31.95 42.62
C GLU A 25 -48.51 -32.44 41.98
N MET A 26 -47.51 -32.83 42.78
CA MET A 26 -46.27 -33.42 42.22
C MET A 26 -46.52 -34.75 41.49
N ARG A 27 -47.51 -35.54 41.93
CA ARG A 27 -47.91 -36.77 41.24
C ARG A 27 -48.70 -36.51 39.98
N GLU A 28 -49.51 -35.46 39.96
CA GLU A 28 -50.25 -35.02 38.78
C GLU A 28 -49.32 -34.48 37.70
N VAL A 29 -48.27 -33.76 38.10
CA VAL A 29 -47.22 -33.25 37.21
C VAL A 29 -46.31 -34.36 36.66
N LEU A 30 -45.96 -35.35 37.48
CA LEU A 30 -45.03 -36.43 37.11
C LEU A 30 -45.73 -37.72 36.62
N GLY A 31 -47.05 -37.75 36.64
CA GLY A 31 -47.83 -38.95 36.33
C GLY A 31 -47.91 -39.19 34.82
N GLU A 32 -47.34 -40.29 34.34
CA GLU A 32 -47.55 -40.75 32.96
C GLU A 32 -48.97 -41.32 32.83
N SER A 33 -49.91 -40.51 32.38
CA SER A 33 -51.25 -40.95 32.00
C SER A 33 -51.24 -41.52 30.56
N HIS A 34 -51.95 -42.63 30.32
CA HIS A 34 -51.99 -43.32 29.02
C HIS A 34 -53.05 -42.73 28.06
N ASP A 35 -53.78 -41.70 28.50
CA ASP A 35 -54.85 -41.04 27.76
C ASP A 35 -54.30 -39.74 27.14
N PRO A 36 -54.26 -39.59 25.79
CA PRO A 36 -53.55 -38.50 25.13
C PRO A 36 -54.06 -37.10 25.50
N ARG A 37 -55.35 -36.97 25.86
CA ARG A 37 -55.92 -35.66 26.26
C ARG A 37 -55.43 -35.21 27.63
N ILE A 38 -55.38 -36.16 28.57
CA ILE A 38 -54.93 -35.90 29.93
C ILE A 38 -53.42 -35.62 29.94
N GLN A 39 -52.68 -36.25 29.02
CA GLN A 39 -51.25 -36.02 28.84
C GLN A 39 -50.93 -34.62 28.29
N GLU A 40 -51.75 -34.08 27.38
CA GLU A 40 -51.61 -32.69 26.88
C GLU A 40 -51.88 -31.66 27.97
N ASP A 41 -52.93 -31.85 28.78
CA ASP A 41 -53.26 -30.95 29.89
C ASP A 41 -52.18 -30.99 30.99
N GLN A 42 -51.62 -32.17 31.28
CA GLN A 42 -50.50 -32.34 32.22
C GLN A 42 -49.21 -31.67 31.71
N ALA A 43 -48.91 -31.79 30.42
CA ALA A 43 -47.78 -31.12 29.80
C ALA A 43 -47.94 -29.59 29.84
N ALA A 44 -49.14 -29.07 29.58
CA ALA A 44 -49.44 -27.64 29.68
C ALA A 44 -49.35 -27.13 31.13
N TYR A 45 -49.80 -27.93 32.10
CA TYR A 45 -49.69 -27.59 33.52
C TYR A 45 -48.23 -27.57 34.00
N PHE A 46 -47.44 -28.55 33.58
CA PHE A 46 -45.99 -28.58 33.86
C PHE A 46 -45.28 -27.39 33.23
N ASP A 47 -45.59 -27.06 31.97
CA ASP A 47 -45.05 -25.89 31.28
C ASP A 47 -45.40 -24.58 32.02
N ALA A 48 -46.66 -24.43 32.43
CA ALA A 48 -47.10 -23.28 33.23
C ALA A 48 -46.37 -23.20 34.60
N LEU A 49 -46.15 -24.34 35.26
CA LEU A 49 -45.39 -24.40 36.51
C LEU A 49 -43.92 -24.01 36.29
N LEU A 50 -43.27 -24.55 35.26
CA LEU A 50 -41.91 -24.19 34.85
C LEU A 50 -41.77 -22.70 34.59
N HIS A 51 -42.70 -22.11 33.84
CA HIS A 51 -42.73 -20.67 33.56
C HIS A 51 -43.14 -19.81 34.77
N SER A 52 -43.64 -20.41 35.85
CA SER A 52 -43.94 -19.71 37.10
C SER A 52 -42.73 -19.63 38.05
N LEU A 53 -41.72 -20.49 37.85
CA LEU A 53 -40.50 -20.49 38.67
C LEU A 53 -39.68 -19.21 38.45
N PRO A 54 -39.24 -18.53 39.53
CA PRO A 54 -38.49 -17.27 39.42
C PRO A 54 -37.15 -17.44 38.70
N GLU A 55 -36.41 -18.51 39.00
CA GLU A 55 -35.13 -18.80 38.33
C GLU A 55 -35.27 -18.98 36.82
N VAL A 56 -36.37 -19.63 36.39
CA VAL A 56 -36.65 -19.84 34.96
C VAL A 56 -37.03 -18.53 34.28
N ARG A 57 -37.81 -17.66 34.96
CA ARG A 57 -38.14 -16.32 34.46
C ARG A 57 -36.90 -15.43 34.34
N ASP A 58 -36.05 -15.44 35.35
CA ASP A 58 -34.79 -14.68 35.34
C ASP A 58 -33.91 -15.12 34.16
N LEU A 59 -33.82 -16.43 33.90
CA LEU A 59 -33.11 -16.96 32.72
C LEU A 59 -33.75 -16.53 31.39
N TYR A 60 -35.08 -16.51 31.30
CA TYR A 60 -35.78 -16.01 30.11
C TYR A 60 -35.53 -14.51 29.88
N ASP A 61 -35.53 -13.71 30.94
CA ASP A 61 -35.26 -12.27 30.87
C ASP A 61 -33.80 -12.00 30.48
N GLU A 62 -32.85 -12.74 31.04
CA GLU A 62 -31.45 -12.69 30.64
C GLU A 62 -31.25 -13.10 29.17
N HIS A 63 -31.88 -14.20 28.75
CA HIS A 63 -31.84 -14.67 27.38
C HIS A 63 -32.40 -13.63 26.41
N LYS A 64 -33.54 -13.01 26.75
CA LYS A 64 -34.14 -11.94 25.96
C LYS A 64 -33.22 -10.72 25.87
N ALA A 65 -32.65 -10.29 26.99
CA ALA A 65 -31.70 -9.17 27.01
C ALA A 65 -30.44 -9.46 26.17
N LEU A 66 -29.97 -10.71 26.14
CA LEU A 66 -28.87 -11.12 25.27
C LEU A 66 -29.26 -11.07 23.80
N LEU A 67 -30.45 -11.54 23.43
CA LEU A 67 -30.95 -11.47 22.06
C LEU A 67 -31.05 -10.01 21.59
N GLU A 68 -31.65 -9.13 22.38
CA GLU A 68 -31.75 -7.70 22.06
C GLU A 68 -30.36 -7.08 21.84
N ARG A 69 -29.37 -7.41 22.70
CA ARG A 69 -27.98 -6.94 22.52
C ARG A 69 -27.33 -7.47 21.25
N VAL A 70 -27.57 -8.74 20.90
CA VAL A 70 -27.04 -9.34 19.66
C VAL A 70 -27.66 -8.68 18.43
N GLU A 71 -28.97 -8.41 18.47
CA GLU A 71 -29.68 -7.73 17.39
C GLU A 71 -29.19 -6.29 17.22
N GLU A 72 -29.03 -5.53 18.31
CA GLU A 72 -28.45 -4.19 18.28
C GLU A 72 -27.03 -4.19 17.70
N GLN A 73 -26.20 -5.15 18.11
CA GLN A 73 -24.84 -5.26 17.62
C GLN A 73 -24.81 -5.68 16.14
N ALA A 74 -25.71 -6.55 15.71
CA ALA A 74 -25.87 -6.92 14.31
C ALA A 74 -26.32 -5.72 13.46
N ALA A 75 -27.25 -4.91 13.95
CA ALA A 75 -27.70 -3.69 13.29
C ALA A 75 -26.55 -2.67 13.13
N ARG A 76 -25.80 -2.41 14.21
CA ARG A 76 -24.61 -1.54 14.17
C ARG A 76 -23.56 -2.06 13.18
N ASN A 77 -23.30 -3.36 13.19
CA ASN A 77 -22.38 -3.98 12.25
C ASN A 77 -22.86 -3.82 10.79
N ALA A 78 -24.16 -3.99 10.53
CA ALA A 78 -24.74 -3.82 9.20
C ALA A 78 -24.62 -2.37 8.71
N GLU A 79 -24.83 -1.38 9.57
CA GLU A 79 -24.66 0.05 9.25
C GLU A 79 -23.20 0.44 8.96
N LEU A 80 -22.25 -0.15 9.70
CA LEU A 80 -20.83 0.15 9.53
C LEU A 80 -20.20 -0.57 8.33
N ARG A 81 -20.75 -1.71 7.93
CA ARG A 81 -20.25 -2.53 6.82
C ARG A 81 -20.01 -1.75 5.52
N PRO A 82 -20.95 -0.95 4.98
CA PRO A 82 -20.73 -0.22 3.74
C PRO A 82 -19.60 0.81 3.85
N LYS A 83 -19.46 1.47 5.01
CA LYS A 83 -18.35 2.43 5.24
C LYS A 83 -17.00 1.72 5.24
N LEU A 84 -16.92 0.56 5.89
CA LEU A 84 -15.70 -0.24 5.93
C LEU A 84 -15.34 -0.83 4.57
N GLU A 85 -16.33 -1.30 3.81
CA GLU A 85 -16.15 -1.79 2.44
C GLU A 85 -15.67 -0.67 1.51
N ALA A 86 -16.25 0.53 1.62
CA ALA A 86 -15.82 1.70 0.85
C ALA A 86 -14.36 2.09 1.15
N VAL A 87 -13.99 2.15 2.44
CA VAL A 87 -12.60 2.45 2.84
C VAL A 87 -11.64 1.37 2.35
N ARG A 88 -12.01 0.08 2.46
CA ARG A 88 -11.21 -1.03 1.94
C ARG A 88 -11.02 -0.96 0.43
N ALA A 89 -12.06 -0.61 -0.31
CA ALA A 89 -11.97 -0.45 -1.76
C ALA A 89 -11.04 0.73 -2.13
N ALA A 90 -11.18 1.87 -1.45
CA ALA A 90 -10.33 3.04 -1.68
C ALA A 90 -8.85 2.76 -1.34
N THR A 91 -8.57 2.11 -0.20
CA THR A 91 -7.19 1.78 0.18
C THR A 91 -6.58 0.75 -0.77
N ARG A 92 -7.38 -0.23 -1.23
CA ARG A 92 -6.94 -1.18 -2.25
C ARG A 92 -6.60 -0.48 -3.56
N ALA A 93 -7.46 0.40 -4.06
CA ALA A 93 -7.21 1.15 -5.29
C ALA A 93 -5.97 2.05 -5.18
N ALA A 94 -5.80 2.75 -4.05
CA ALA A 94 -4.61 3.57 -3.80
C ALA A 94 -3.33 2.72 -3.75
N TYR A 95 -3.39 1.54 -3.13
CA TYR A 95 -2.27 0.61 -3.07
C TYR A 95 -1.92 0.03 -4.44
N GLU A 96 -2.91 -0.38 -5.22
CA GLU A 96 -2.71 -0.87 -6.60
C GLU A 96 -2.10 0.22 -7.48
N HIS A 97 -2.57 1.47 -7.36
CA HIS A 97 -1.98 2.62 -8.06
C HIS A 97 -0.53 2.87 -7.65
N ALA A 98 -0.21 2.87 -6.35
CA ALA A 98 1.15 3.02 -5.86
C ALA A 98 2.07 1.91 -6.38
N ARG A 99 1.60 0.65 -6.36
CA ARG A 99 2.34 -0.48 -6.91
C ARG A 99 2.57 -0.37 -8.41
N ALA A 100 1.59 0.11 -9.17
CA ALA A 100 1.76 0.34 -10.60
C ALA A 100 2.80 1.45 -10.87
N ALA A 101 2.76 2.54 -10.09
CA ALA A 101 3.75 3.61 -10.18
C ALA A 101 5.16 3.13 -9.83
N ASP A 102 5.31 2.35 -8.75
CA ASP A 102 6.58 1.74 -8.35
C ASP A 102 7.12 0.80 -9.44
N ALA A 103 6.25 0.04 -10.11
CA ALA A 103 6.65 -0.84 -11.20
C ALA A 103 7.08 -0.06 -12.46
N ALA A 104 6.47 1.10 -12.72
CA ALA A 104 6.84 1.98 -13.83
C ALA A 104 8.09 2.83 -13.55
N TRP A 105 8.42 3.07 -12.28
CA TRP A 105 9.53 3.94 -11.87
C TRP A 105 10.88 3.61 -12.51
N PRO A 106 11.35 2.34 -12.54
CA PRO A 106 12.65 2.02 -13.13
C PRO A 106 12.73 2.27 -14.64
N ALA A 107 11.60 2.30 -15.35
CA ALA A 107 11.59 2.66 -16.77
C ALA A 107 11.81 4.16 -16.95
N VAL A 108 11.03 4.97 -16.23
CA VAL A 108 11.15 6.44 -16.26
C VAL A 108 12.53 6.89 -15.77
N GLU A 109 13.05 6.26 -14.72
CA GLU A 109 14.40 6.56 -14.22
C GLU A 109 15.49 6.23 -15.24
N ARG A 110 15.34 5.13 -15.99
CA ARG A 110 16.28 4.80 -17.08
C ARG A 110 16.21 5.83 -18.20
N GLU A 111 15.02 6.23 -18.64
CA GLU A 111 14.84 7.25 -19.67
C GLU A 111 15.42 8.60 -19.22
N MET A 112 15.17 8.99 -17.97
CA MET A 112 15.74 10.18 -17.36
C MET A 112 17.27 10.11 -17.36
N ASN A 113 17.85 9.01 -16.87
CA ASN A 113 19.30 8.83 -16.82
C ASN A 113 19.90 8.84 -18.23
N GLU A 114 19.25 8.24 -19.22
CA GLU A 114 19.70 8.28 -20.62
C GLU A 114 19.70 9.69 -21.21
N ALA A 115 18.69 10.50 -20.92
CA ALA A 115 18.65 11.90 -21.29
C ALA A 115 19.80 12.68 -20.63
N TYR A 116 20.04 12.46 -19.34
CA TYR A 116 21.09 13.15 -18.58
C TYR A 116 22.52 12.69 -18.89
N LYS A 117 22.74 11.46 -19.39
CA LYS A 117 24.09 10.94 -19.71
C LYS A 117 24.91 11.94 -20.54
N ARG A 118 24.27 12.60 -21.51
CA ARG A 118 24.90 13.58 -22.42
C ARG A 118 25.32 14.88 -21.74
N PHE A 119 24.64 15.23 -20.66
CA PHE A 119 24.89 16.43 -19.86
C PHE A 119 25.71 16.11 -18.59
N SER A 120 26.11 14.86 -18.40
CA SER A 120 27.00 14.51 -17.31
C SER A 120 28.31 15.30 -17.42
N PRO A 121 28.91 15.74 -16.29
CA PRO A 121 30.16 16.51 -16.32
C PRO A 121 31.26 15.79 -17.12
N MET A 122 31.34 14.47 -16.99
CA MET A 122 32.28 13.65 -17.76
C MET A 122 32.01 13.70 -19.27
N ALA A 123 30.75 13.56 -19.70
CA ALA A 123 30.39 13.64 -21.12
C ALA A 123 30.65 15.03 -21.71
N LEU A 124 30.42 16.09 -20.94
CA LEU A 124 30.76 17.46 -21.35
C LEU A 124 32.27 17.67 -21.47
N GLN A 125 33.06 17.13 -20.53
CA GLN A 125 34.52 17.19 -20.57
C GLN A 125 35.10 16.44 -21.76
N THR A 126 34.62 15.22 -22.05
CA THR A 126 35.08 14.44 -23.20
C THR A 126 34.69 15.12 -24.51
N ARG A 127 33.47 15.69 -24.61
CA ARG A 127 33.05 16.47 -25.79
C ARG A 127 33.93 17.70 -25.99
N LEU A 128 34.31 18.39 -24.91
CA LEU A 128 35.22 19.53 -24.99
C LEU A 128 36.61 19.12 -25.48
N GLN A 129 37.14 17.98 -24.98
CA GLN A 129 38.41 17.41 -25.41
C GLN A 129 38.39 17.03 -26.89
N LEU A 130 37.35 16.32 -27.34
CA LEU A 130 37.18 15.96 -28.76
C LEU A 130 37.07 17.20 -29.65
N ALA A 131 36.33 18.22 -29.22
CA ALA A 131 36.22 19.47 -29.96
C ALA A 131 37.54 20.26 -30.01
N ALA A 132 38.41 20.11 -29.00
CA ALA A 132 39.75 20.68 -29.04
C ALA A 132 40.63 19.91 -30.04
N ALA A 133 40.64 18.57 -29.97
CA ALA A 133 41.37 17.72 -30.91
C ALA A 133 40.96 17.99 -32.37
N HIS A 134 39.66 18.07 -32.65
CA HIS A 134 39.15 18.40 -33.98
C HIS A 134 39.68 19.75 -34.51
N ALA A 135 39.68 20.79 -33.67
CA ALA A 135 40.20 22.10 -34.07
C ALA A 135 41.72 22.09 -34.30
N HIS A 136 42.45 21.23 -33.57
CA HIS A 136 43.86 20.99 -33.82
C HIS A 136 44.06 20.30 -35.17
N ASP A 137 43.36 19.19 -35.41
CA ASP A 137 43.46 18.42 -36.65
C ASP A 137 43.08 19.28 -37.88
N GLU A 138 42.04 20.10 -37.79
CA GLU A 138 41.66 21.06 -38.83
C GLU A 138 42.75 22.10 -39.08
N SER A 139 43.42 22.59 -38.03
CA SER A 139 44.51 23.55 -38.17
C SER A 139 45.75 22.93 -38.81
N GLU A 140 46.06 21.68 -38.48
CA GLU A 140 47.17 20.93 -39.08
C GLU A 140 46.86 20.58 -40.54
N ALA A 141 45.65 20.14 -40.85
CA ALA A 141 45.21 19.87 -42.21
C ALA A 141 45.27 21.13 -43.09
N LEU A 142 44.83 22.27 -42.57
CA LEU A 142 44.91 23.56 -43.27
C LEU A 142 46.37 24.02 -43.45
N ALA A 143 47.25 23.78 -42.47
CA ALA A 143 48.67 24.07 -42.60
C ALA A 143 49.35 23.19 -43.66
N ASN A 144 49.07 21.88 -43.66
CA ASN A 144 49.61 20.95 -44.63
C ASN A 144 49.11 21.27 -46.04
N ALA A 145 47.82 21.56 -46.21
CA ALA A 145 47.26 21.95 -47.50
C ALA A 145 47.91 23.22 -48.06
N TYR A 146 48.18 24.22 -47.21
CA TYR A 146 48.88 25.43 -47.61
C TYR A 146 50.34 25.17 -48.03
N VAL A 147 51.07 24.32 -47.30
CA VAL A 147 52.47 23.95 -47.64
C VAL A 147 52.54 23.13 -48.93
N GLU A 148 51.57 22.24 -49.14
CA GLU A 148 51.50 21.38 -50.32
C GLU A 148 50.91 22.10 -51.55
N GLY A 149 50.43 23.33 -51.40
CA GLY A 149 49.75 24.07 -52.48
C GLY A 149 48.46 23.38 -52.93
N LEU A 150 47.76 22.72 -52.01
CA LEU A 150 46.47 22.11 -52.28
C LEU A 150 45.36 23.15 -52.13
N PRO A 151 44.27 23.04 -52.92
CA PRO A 151 43.11 23.90 -52.75
C PRO A 151 42.51 23.73 -51.34
N ALA A 152 42.09 24.85 -50.71
CA ALA A 152 41.26 24.76 -49.51
C ALA A 152 39.95 24.06 -49.84
N THR A 153 39.42 23.32 -48.87
CA THR A 153 38.12 22.67 -48.93
C THR A 153 37.05 23.59 -49.55
N ASP A 154 36.40 23.07 -50.60
CA ASP A 154 35.35 23.69 -51.46
C ASP A 154 35.74 24.81 -52.45
N SER A 155 36.97 25.30 -52.47
CA SER A 155 37.42 26.29 -53.48
C SER A 155 38.45 25.72 -54.44
N LEU A 156 38.24 25.86 -55.75
CA LEU A 156 39.18 25.40 -56.79
C LEU A 156 40.47 26.25 -56.87
N ASP A 157 40.52 27.34 -56.13
CA ASP A 157 41.64 28.29 -56.10
C ASP A 157 42.64 27.95 -54.97
N MET A 158 43.91 28.25 -55.24
CA MET A 158 44.98 28.19 -54.24
C MET A 158 44.65 29.09 -53.05
N ILE A 159 45.01 28.65 -51.84
CA ILE A 159 44.77 29.42 -50.62
C ILE A 159 45.62 30.68 -50.65
N ASP A 160 45.00 31.85 -50.76
CA ASP A 160 45.69 33.14 -50.65
C ASP A 160 46.29 33.32 -49.24
N ASP A 161 47.50 33.87 -49.16
CA ASP A 161 48.26 34.05 -47.91
C ASP A 161 47.44 34.76 -46.83
N THR A 162 46.67 35.79 -47.22
CA THR A 162 45.87 36.56 -46.26
C THR A 162 44.72 35.73 -45.70
N THR A 163 44.13 34.86 -46.55
CA THR A 163 43.05 33.97 -46.15
C THR A 163 43.56 32.83 -45.28
N PHE A 164 44.70 32.23 -45.63
CA PHE A 164 45.39 31.23 -44.83
C PHE A 164 45.65 31.74 -43.40
N VAL A 165 46.33 32.89 -43.28
CA VAL A 165 46.72 33.45 -41.98
C VAL A 165 45.48 33.73 -41.11
N ARG A 166 44.41 34.26 -41.71
CA ARG A 166 43.16 34.55 -41.00
C ARG A 166 42.50 33.27 -40.48
N HIS A 167 42.36 32.25 -41.33
CA HIS A 167 41.71 30.98 -40.97
C HIS A 167 42.54 30.18 -39.97
N TYR A 168 43.85 30.08 -40.18
CA TYR A 168 44.76 29.38 -39.28
C TYR A 168 44.78 30.01 -37.88
N ARG A 169 44.85 31.36 -37.80
CA ARG A 169 44.75 32.06 -36.50
C ARG A 169 43.42 31.77 -35.81
N ALA A 170 42.30 31.83 -36.52
CA ALA A 170 40.99 31.56 -35.94
C ALA A 170 40.90 30.15 -35.34
N LEU A 171 41.36 29.12 -36.08
CA LEU A 171 41.39 27.73 -35.62
C LEU A 171 42.31 27.55 -34.40
N ARG A 172 43.52 28.12 -34.42
CA ARG A 172 44.45 28.04 -33.28
C ARG A 172 43.95 28.77 -32.05
N THR A 173 43.39 29.96 -32.19
CA THR A 173 42.77 30.68 -31.06
C THR A 173 41.64 29.86 -30.44
N LEU A 174 40.81 29.22 -31.27
CA LEU A 174 39.72 28.37 -30.82
C LEU A 174 40.21 27.08 -30.15
N TYR A 175 41.26 26.44 -30.68
CA TYR A 175 41.95 25.31 -30.04
C TYR A 175 42.46 25.69 -28.65
N HIS A 176 43.27 26.74 -28.54
CA HIS A 176 43.86 27.15 -27.26
C HIS A 176 42.80 27.55 -26.23
N ARG A 177 41.72 28.22 -26.67
CA ARG A 177 40.58 28.53 -25.80
C ARG A 177 39.95 27.25 -25.24
N ARG A 178 39.70 26.25 -26.09
CA ARG A 178 39.10 24.96 -25.66
C ARG A 178 40.04 24.16 -24.77
N ALA A 179 41.34 24.15 -25.08
CA ALA A 179 42.37 23.49 -24.27
C ALA A 179 42.47 24.10 -22.87
N LEU A 180 42.52 25.42 -22.76
CA LEU A 180 42.52 26.12 -21.46
C LEU A 180 41.26 25.83 -20.65
N LEU A 181 40.09 25.83 -21.30
CA LEU A 181 38.83 25.46 -20.63
C LEU A 181 38.84 24.01 -20.17
N HIS A 182 39.41 23.10 -20.96
CA HIS A 182 39.54 21.70 -20.59
C HIS A 182 40.45 21.53 -19.35
N GLU A 183 41.61 22.19 -19.32
CA GLU A 183 42.48 22.22 -18.14
C GLU A 183 41.78 22.79 -16.89
N GLN A 184 40.99 23.85 -17.05
CA GLN A 184 40.22 24.41 -15.93
C GLN A 184 39.15 23.43 -15.42
N CYS A 185 38.51 22.69 -16.32
CA CYS A 185 37.54 21.64 -15.98
C CYS A 185 38.20 20.45 -15.27
N THR A 186 39.39 20.00 -15.71
CA THR A 186 40.12 18.89 -15.07
C THR A 186 40.64 19.26 -13.69
N HIS A 187 41.07 20.50 -13.49
CA HIS A 187 41.49 21.03 -12.19
C HIS A 187 40.34 21.44 -11.25
N GLN A 188 39.09 21.08 -11.55
CA GLN A 188 37.87 21.36 -10.75
C GLN A 188 37.64 22.85 -10.43
N ARG A 189 38.24 23.77 -11.20
CA ARG A 189 38.04 25.21 -11.03
C ARG A 189 36.71 25.70 -11.61
N VAL A 190 36.03 24.85 -12.38
CA VAL A 190 34.69 25.10 -12.91
C VAL A 190 33.67 24.38 -12.03
N GLN A 191 32.97 25.13 -11.19
CA GLN A 191 31.81 24.63 -10.46
C GLN A 191 30.57 24.77 -11.36
N TRP A 192 30.01 23.64 -11.78
CA TRP A 192 28.70 23.62 -12.42
C TRP A 192 27.65 23.95 -11.36
N ARG A 193 27.11 25.17 -11.38
CA ARG A 193 25.94 25.50 -10.55
C ARG A 193 24.74 24.76 -11.13
N THR A 194 24.28 23.75 -10.39
CA THR A 194 22.98 23.09 -10.56
C THR A 194 21.85 24.04 -10.27
#